data_AF-A0A2N2CK04-F1
#
_entry.id   AF-A0A2N2CK04-F1
#
_cell.length_a   1.000
_cell.length_b   1.000
_cell.length_c   1.000
_cell.angle_alpha   90.00
_cell.angle_beta   90.00
_cell.angle_gamma   90.00
#
_symmetry.space_group_name_H-M   'P 1'
#
loop_
_entity.id
_entity.type
_entity.pdbx_description
1 polymer ?
#
loop_
_entity_poly.entity_id
_entity_poly.type
_entity_poly.pdbx_seq_one_letter_code
_entity_poly.pdbx_strand_id
1 'polypeptide(L)'
;MQDLYPDPASLRDDYMKAGERMVRQTLLIDAIAKQEVIEVSDAEFDAEIEEMSKKYNMTVEQTKKALEEQGMLENIKFGLLEKKVLNYIVENSQVKEVEKAEEKEDDASADSGGAN
;
A
#
# COMPACT_ATOMS: atom_id res chain seq x y z
N MET A 1 -0.97 -34.36 7.82
CA MET A 1 -1.43 -33.12 7.16
C MET A 1 -2.24 -32.24 8.13
N GLN A 2 -1.82 -32.07 9.40
CA GLN A 2 -2.64 -31.36 10.40
C GLN A 2 -1.97 -30.09 10.98
N ASP A 3 -0.82 -29.67 10.44
CA ASP A 3 -0.03 -28.55 10.98
C ASP A 3 0.10 -27.35 10.03
N LEU A 4 -0.78 -27.21 9.04
CA LEU A 4 -0.66 -26.20 7.98
C LEU A 4 -1.72 -25.09 8.00
N TYR A 5 -2.53 -24.99 9.05
CA TYR A 5 -3.49 -23.90 9.20
C TYR A 5 -3.32 -23.20 10.56
N PRO A 6 -3.03 -21.89 10.60
CA PRO A 6 -2.96 -21.15 11.85
C PRO A 6 -4.31 -21.20 12.58
N ASP A 7 -4.27 -21.23 13.91
CA ASP A 7 -5.46 -21.23 14.75
C ASP A 7 -6.38 -20.04 14.39
N PRO A 8 -7.70 -20.25 14.23
CA PRO A 8 -8.64 -19.18 13.87
C PRO A 8 -8.61 -17.95 14.80
N ALA A 9 -8.30 -18.10 16.09
CA ALA A 9 -8.19 -16.96 16.99
C ALA A 9 -6.92 -16.14 16.70
N SER A 10 -5.79 -16.81 16.47
CA SER A 10 -4.55 -16.14 16.02
C SER A 10 -4.74 -15.38 14.71
N LEU A 11 -5.40 -16.01 13.72
CA LEU A 11 -5.72 -15.35 12.45
C LEU A 11 -6.53 -14.07 12.66
N ARG A 12 -7.59 -14.14 13.48
CA ARG A 12 -8.43 -12.99 13.79
C ARG A 12 -7.61 -11.85 14.39
N ASP A 13 -6.75 -12.14 15.35
CA ASP A 13 -5.92 -11.13 16.01
C ASP A 13 -4.95 -10.46 15.04
N ASP A 14 -4.35 -11.23 14.13
CA ASP A 14 -3.45 -10.69 13.11
C ASP A 14 -4.19 -9.79 12.11
N TYR A 15 -5.36 -10.21 11.64
CA TYR A 15 -6.22 -9.37 10.79
C TYR A 15 -6.69 -8.10 11.50
N MET A 16 -7.04 -8.19 12.78
CA MET A 16 -7.43 -7.02 13.58
C MET A 16 -6.29 -6.02 13.70
N LYS A 17 -5.06 -6.49 14.02
CA LYS A 17 -3.87 -5.62 14.08
C LYS A 17 -3.52 -5.01 12.74
N ALA A 18 -3.65 -5.77 11.65
CA ALA A 18 -3.43 -5.26 10.30
C ALA A 18 -4.47 -4.18 9.94
N GLY A 19 -5.75 -4.45 10.19
CA GLY A 19 -6.84 -3.50 9.94
C GLY A 19 -6.70 -2.22 10.76
N GLU A 20 -6.33 -2.32 12.04
CA GLU A 20 -6.08 -1.13 12.86
C GLU A 20 -4.95 -0.27 12.29
N ARG A 21 -3.84 -0.89 11.87
CA ARG A 21 -2.73 -0.17 11.24
C ARG A 21 -3.14 0.50 9.94
N MET A 22 -3.89 -0.20 9.08
CA MET A 22 -4.40 0.35 7.82
C MET A 22 -5.29 1.57 8.06
N VAL A 23 -6.26 1.48 8.99
CA VAL A 23 -7.16 2.60 9.30
C VAL A 23 -6.38 3.79 9.84
N ARG A 24 -5.42 3.56 10.75
CA ARG A 24 -4.56 4.63 11.28
C ARG A 24 -3.76 5.31 10.16
N GLN A 25 -3.20 4.54 9.23
CA GLN A 25 -2.46 5.08 8.08
C GLN A 25 -3.36 5.93 7.19
N THR A 26 -4.54 5.43 6.81
CA THR A 26 -5.50 6.18 5.99
C THR A 26 -5.90 7.51 6.64
N LEU A 27 -6.22 7.48 7.94
CA LEU A 27 -6.58 8.70 8.67
C LEU A 27 -5.41 9.68 8.79
N LEU A 28 -4.18 9.18 8.94
CA LEU A 28 -2.99 10.02 8.98
C LEU A 28 -2.75 10.71 7.63
N ILE A 29 -2.85 9.97 6.52
CA ILE A 29 -2.71 10.51 5.16
C ILE A 29 -3.74 11.60 4.92
N ASP A 30 -5.01 11.34 5.23
CA ASP A 30 -6.11 12.31 5.07
C ASP A 30 -5.89 13.57 5.94
N ALA A 31 -5.43 13.40 7.18
CA ALA A 31 -5.12 14.52 8.06
C ALA A 31 -3.98 15.41 7.51
N ILE A 32 -2.90 14.80 7.01
CA ILE A 32 -1.78 15.55 6.41
C ILE A 32 -2.23 16.24 5.13
N ALA A 33 -2.96 15.53 4.26
CA ALA A 33 -3.49 16.10 3.02
C ALA A 33 -4.33 17.36 3.28
N LYS A 34 -5.22 17.30 4.28
CA LYS A 34 -6.05 18.45 4.68
C LYS A 34 -5.24 19.59 5.28
N GLN A 35 -4.27 19.27 6.14
CA GLN A 35 -3.46 20.29 6.80
C GLN A 35 -2.58 21.06 5.80
N GLU A 36 -2.01 20.36 4.84
CA GLU A 36 -1.05 20.91 3.86
C GLU A 36 -1.71 21.26 2.52
N VAL A 37 -3.04 21.13 2.43
CA VAL A 37 -3.84 21.44 1.23
C VAL A 37 -3.35 20.68 -0.01
N ILE A 38 -3.05 19.39 0.18
CA ILE A 38 -2.65 18.49 -0.89
C ILE A 38 -3.92 17.90 -1.49
N GLU A 39 -4.14 18.16 -2.77
CA GLU A 39 -5.30 17.68 -3.52
C GLU A 39 -4.86 16.99 -4.82
N VAL A 40 -5.67 16.06 -5.31
CA VAL A 40 -5.48 15.43 -6.62
C VAL A 40 -6.30 16.21 -7.64
N SER A 41 -5.61 16.79 -8.63
CA SER A 41 -6.27 17.50 -9.72
C SER A 41 -6.87 16.53 -10.73
N ASP A 42 -7.87 17.00 -11.48
CA ASP A 42 -8.48 16.22 -12.58
C ASP A 42 -7.43 15.81 -13.63
N ALA A 43 -6.45 16.68 -13.90
CA ALA A 43 -5.37 16.40 -14.84
C ALA A 43 -4.45 15.25 -14.37
N GLU A 44 -4.11 15.21 -13.08
CA GLU A 44 -3.33 14.11 -12.49
C GLU A 44 -4.13 12.80 -12.52
N PHE A 45 -5.43 12.88 -12.22
CA PHE A 45 -6.31 11.74 -12.29
C PHE A 45 -6.42 11.18 -13.72
N ASP A 46 -6.68 12.03 -14.72
CA ASP A 46 -6.78 11.60 -16.11
C ASP A 46 -5.44 11.03 -16.64
N ALA A 47 -4.30 11.58 -16.21
CA ALA A 47 -2.98 11.06 -16.54
C ALA A 47 -2.75 9.64 -15.97
N GLU A 48 -3.18 9.38 -14.73
CA GLU A 48 -3.12 8.05 -14.13
C GLU A 48 -4.00 7.04 -14.91
N ILE A 49 -5.22 7.45 -15.30
CA ILE A 49 -6.09 6.60 -16.12
C ILE A 49 -5.46 6.31 -17.49
N GLU A 50 -4.78 7.28 -18.10
CA GLU A 50 -4.03 7.08 -19.35
C GLU A 50 -2.85 6.11 -19.18
N GLU A 51 -2.11 6.19 -18.07
CA GLU A 51 -1.05 5.24 -17.75
C GLU A 51 -1.61 3.83 -17.57
N MET A 52 -2.70 3.69 -16.82
CA MET A 52 -3.38 2.42 -16.63
C MET A 52 -3.89 1.85 -17.97
N SER A 53 -4.45 2.68 -18.85
CA SER A 53 -4.95 2.21 -20.15
C SER A 53 -3.83 1.64 -21.01
N LYS A 54 -2.66 2.28 -21.01
CA LYS A 54 -1.44 1.76 -21.68
C LYS A 54 -1.00 0.42 -21.08
N LYS A 55 -0.99 0.32 -19.75
CA LYS A 55 -0.60 -0.90 -19.03
C LYS A 55 -1.52 -2.08 -19.33
N TYR A 56 -2.83 -1.83 -19.44
CA TYR A 56 -3.84 -2.86 -19.72
C TYR A 56 -4.11 -3.06 -21.22
N ASN A 57 -3.41 -2.35 -22.11
CA ASN A 57 -3.66 -2.34 -23.57
C ASN A 57 -5.14 -2.09 -23.91
N MET A 58 -5.76 -1.13 -23.21
CA MET A 58 -7.14 -0.69 -23.42
C MET A 58 -7.17 0.79 -23.81
N THR A 59 -8.28 1.24 -24.40
CA THR A 59 -8.48 2.68 -24.59
C THR A 59 -8.77 3.36 -23.24
N VAL A 60 -8.42 4.64 -23.11
CA VAL A 60 -8.69 5.43 -21.88
C VAL A 60 -10.17 5.37 -21.48
N GLU A 61 -11.07 5.45 -22.46
CA GLU A 61 -12.52 5.37 -22.24
C GLU A 61 -12.96 4.01 -21.70
N GLN A 62 -12.43 2.91 -22.26
CA GLN A 62 -12.72 1.55 -21.78
C GLN A 62 -12.18 1.33 -20.36
N THR A 63 -10.96 1.81 -20.09
CA THR A 63 -10.35 1.72 -18.76
C THR A 63 -11.16 2.52 -17.74
N LYS A 64 -11.52 3.76 -18.04
CA LYS A 64 -12.33 4.61 -17.15
C LYS A 64 -13.67 3.96 -16.82
N LYS A 65 -14.37 3.46 -17.84
CA LYS A 65 -15.65 2.76 -17.67
C LYS A 65 -15.52 1.51 -16.81
N ALA A 66 -14.51 0.67 -17.07
CA ALA A 66 -14.28 -0.55 -16.29
C ALA A 66 -13.97 -0.24 -14.81
N LEU A 67 -13.20 0.80 -14.55
CA LEU A 67 -12.87 1.23 -13.19
C LEU A 67 -14.07 1.85 -12.47
N GLU A 68 -14.93 2.57 -13.19
CA GLU A 68 -16.20 3.09 -12.69
C GLU A 68 -17.17 1.98 -12.31
N GLU A 69 -17.36 0.99 -13.19
CA GLU A 69 -18.20 -0.18 -12.95
C GLU A 69 -17.73 -1.00 -11.73
N GLN A 70 -16.43 -1.01 -11.44
CA GLN A 70 -15.84 -1.67 -10.28
C GLN A 70 -15.84 -0.80 -9.01
N GLY A 71 -16.27 0.46 -9.09
CA GLY A 71 -16.22 1.40 -7.96
C GLY A 71 -14.79 1.76 -7.52
N MET A 72 -13.81 1.65 -8.42
CA MET A 72 -12.38 1.80 -8.13
C MET A 72 -11.87 3.23 -8.30
N LEU A 73 -12.65 4.15 -8.89
CA LEU A 73 -12.20 5.52 -9.17
C LEU A 73 -11.75 6.26 -7.91
N GLU A 74 -12.50 6.15 -6.82
CA GLU A 74 -12.15 6.77 -5.55
C GLU A 74 -10.88 6.17 -4.94
N ASN A 75 -10.68 4.86 -5.07
CA ASN A 75 -9.45 4.20 -4.62
C ASN A 75 -8.22 4.68 -5.40
N ILE A 76 -8.37 4.93 -6.71
CA ILE A 76 -7.30 5.48 -7.55
C ILE A 76 -6.97 6.91 -7.12
N LYS A 77 -7.99 7.76 -6.94
CA LYS A 77 -7.78 9.13 -6.43
C LYS A 77 -7.10 9.10 -5.06
N PHE A 78 -7.53 8.22 -4.17
CA PHE A 78 -6.90 8.07 -2.86
C PHE A 78 -5.44 7.60 -2.98
N GLY A 79 -5.13 6.66 -3.88
CA GLY A 79 -3.76 6.21 -4.13
C GLY A 79 -2.86 7.34 -4.67
N LEU A 80 -3.39 8.19 -5.54
CA LEU A 80 -2.68 9.40 -5.99
C LEU A 80 -2.44 10.38 -4.84
N LEU A 81 -3.44 10.59 -3.98
CA LEU A 81 -3.33 11.44 -2.80
C LEU A 81 -2.27 10.91 -1.83
N GLU A 82 -2.30 9.61 -1.54
CA GLU A 82 -1.32 8.92 -0.69
C GLU A 82 0.10 9.11 -1.24
N LYS A 83 0.32 8.92 -2.54
CA LYS A 83 1.62 9.15 -3.17
C LYS A 83 2.10 10.59 -2.99
N LYS A 84 1.22 11.58 -3.16
CA LYS A 84 1.55 13.00 -2.98
C LYS A 84 1.90 13.32 -1.52
N VAL A 85 1.14 12.80 -0.56
CA VAL A 85 1.41 12.96 0.87
C VAL A 85 2.74 12.31 1.26
N LEU A 86 3.02 11.11 0.77
CA LEU A 86 4.30 10.43 1.02
C LEU A 86 5.48 11.21 0.44
N ASN A 87 5.36 11.71 -0.79
CA ASN A 87 6.38 12.57 -1.39
C ASN A 87 6.62 13.82 -0.54
N TYR A 88 5.55 14.49 -0.09
CA TYR A 88 5.65 15.63 0.82
C TYR A 88 6.39 15.28 2.10
N ILE A 89 6.08 14.15 2.73
CA ILE A 89 6.77 13.70 3.96
C ILE A 89 8.26 13.50 3.68
N VAL A 90 8.61 12.81 2.60
CA VAL A 90 10.01 12.53 2.23
C VAL A 90 10.77 13.83 1.98
N GLU A 91 10.22 14.75 1.19
CA GLU A 91 10.81 16.04 0.86
C GLU A 91 11.05 16.93 2.09
N ASN A 92 10.21 16.79 3.11
CA ASN A 92 10.29 17.55 4.36
C ASN A 92 10.95 16.78 5.52
N SER A 93 11.50 15.59 5.25
CA SER A 93 12.14 14.74 6.26
C SER A 93 13.67 14.89 6.28
N GLN A 94 14.27 14.62 7.45
CA GLN A 94 15.72 14.47 7.55
C GLN A 94 16.11 13.05 7.17
N VAL A 95 16.44 12.85 5.89
CA VAL A 95 16.91 11.56 5.39
C VAL A 95 18.37 11.34 5.79
N LYS A 96 18.66 10.24 6.47
CA LYS A 96 20.02 9.77 6.73
C LYS A 96 20.32 8.62 5.78
N GLU A 97 21.23 8.84 4.83
CA GLU A 97 21.76 7.76 4.02
C GLU A 97 22.66 6.89 4.89
N VAL A 98 22.36 5.60 4.92
CA VAL A 98 23.19 4.58 5.58
C VAL A 98 23.78 3.70 4.49
N GLU A 99 25.05 3.31 4.67
CA GLU A 99 25.67 2.32 3.79
C GLU A 99 24.82 1.06 3.78
N LYS A 100 24.72 0.41 2.62
CA LYS A 100 23.96 -0.83 2.44
C LYS A 100 24.37 -1.79 3.55
N ALA A 101 23.46 -2.05 4.48
CA ALA A 101 23.69 -3.07 5.50
C ALA A 101 23.96 -4.39 4.75
N GLU A 102 25.13 -4.98 4.98
CA GLU A 102 25.32 -6.40 4.70
C GLU A 102 24.24 -7.13 5.51
N GLU A 103 23.37 -7.86 4.81
CA GLU A 103 22.39 -8.73 5.43
C GLU A 103 23.14 -9.68 6.37
N LYS A 104 23.09 -9.42 7.67
CA LYS A 104 23.33 -10.49 8.63
C LYS A 104 22.13 -11.40 8.50
N GLU A 105 22.37 -12.58 7.96
CA GLU A 105 21.54 -13.77 8.16
C GLU A 105 21.28 -13.88 9.68
N ASP A 106 20.11 -13.42 10.14
CA ASP A 106 19.58 -13.89 11.41
C ASP A 106 19.09 -15.31 11.15
N ASP A 107 20.02 -16.24 11.38
CA ASP A 107 19.74 -17.64 11.65
C ASP A 107 18.76 -17.75 12.82
N ALA A 108 17.50 -17.96 12.48
CA ALA A 108 16.55 -18.65 13.36
C ALA A 108 16.09 -19.94 12.66
N SER A 109 17.05 -20.82 12.35
CA SER A 109 16.83 -22.25 12.26
C SER A 109 17.53 -22.97 13.43
N ALA A 110 16.85 -23.02 14.56
CA ALA A 110 17.01 -24.09 15.54
C ALA A 110 15.59 -24.35 16.07
N ASP A 111 14.93 -25.46 15.75
CA ASP A 111 15.37 -26.79 16.11
C ASP A 111 14.96 -27.82 15.05
N SER A 112 15.96 -28.45 14.43
CA SER A 112 15.84 -29.68 13.66
C SER A 112 16.32 -30.84 14.52
N GLY A 113 15.49 -31.89 14.70
CA GLY A 113 16.05 -33.20 15.04
C GLY A 113 15.10 -34.24 15.64
N GLY A 114 14.83 -35.32 14.89
CA GLY A 114 14.46 -36.63 15.44
C GLY A 114 13.25 -37.26 14.74
N ALA A 115 13.41 -37.87 13.56
CA ALA A 115 13.84 -39.26 13.34
C ALA A 115 12.72 -40.31 13.55
N ASN A 116 12.40 -40.97 12.42
CA ASN A 116 11.58 -42.17 12.19
C ASN A 116 10.05 -42.07 12.29
#